data_AF-A0A954ZVZ1-F1
#
_entry.id   AF-A0A954ZVZ1-F1
#
_cell.length_a   1.000
_cell.length_b   1.000
_cell.length_c   1.000
_cell.angle_alpha   90.00
_cell.angle_beta   90.00
_cell.angle_gamma   90.00
#
_symmetry.space_group_name_H-M   'P 1'
#
loop_
_entity.id
_entity.type
_entity.pdbx_description
1 polymer ?
#
loop_
_entity_poly.entity_id
_entity_poly.type
_entity_poly.pdbx_seq_one_letter_code
_entity_poly.pdbx_strand_id
1 'polypeptide(L)'
;MHRLTIISLALLTSPALAQPADTLRGPSVPRETLESIGSTDMSGNFIPVEGRPELAAFMVVCRDPEDLAAARELGSQRVFDLAEVLVDEIDAVKAITDAIAQGNGAYAQTLLAQLRLRHDPDTLRDPLREDLEAMLNDEERVRFDRILDDYWARWVSANMPEDEQNMQGQPRSRAIYQRIENRLNNQLYQQDIQYAYEHSLRRYRDAMQAMFDALEPTPEQRTWIRDRVIQHIKDTRLRATLEQREALMLEVYEMLDEDRRVKLFSYMTRAALSQAQ
;
A
#
# COMPACT_ATOMS: atom_id res chain seq x y z
N MET A 1 12.05 -43.75 -91.31
CA MET A 1 12.83 -42.99 -90.32
C MET A 1 11.88 -42.10 -89.55
N HIS A 2 11.55 -42.43 -88.29
CA HIS A 2 11.23 -41.49 -87.20
C HIS A 2 10.62 -42.24 -86.00
N ARG A 3 11.46 -42.28 -84.95
CA ARG A 3 11.22 -42.22 -83.50
C ARG A 3 9.99 -42.91 -82.89
N LEU A 4 10.32 -43.95 -82.12
CA LEU A 4 9.54 -44.56 -81.04
C LEU A 4 9.09 -43.52 -80.01
N THR A 5 7.85 -43.66 -79.54
CA THR A 5 7.43 -43.23 -78.20
C THR A 5 6.44 -44.29 -77.70
N ILE A 6 6.89 -45.16 -76.80
CA ILE A 6 6.05 -46.12 -76.09
C ILE A 6 5.93 -45.60 -74.66
N ILE A 7 4.69 -45.28 -74.28
CA ILE A 7 4.28 -44.92 -72.92
C ILE A 7 4.04 -46.23 -72.18
N SER A 8 4.85 -46.51 -71.17
CA SER A 8 4.67 -47.65 -70.26
C SER A 8 3.92 -47.20 -69.01
N LEU A 9 2.83 -47.92 -68.76
CA LEU A 9 1.99 -47.94 -67.57
C LEU A 9 2.75 -48.69 -66.44
N ALA A 10 2.79 -48.14 -65.22
CA ALA A 10 3.23 -48.86 -64.03
C ALA A 10 2.37 -48.50 -62.82
N LEU A 11 1.92 -49.55 -62.13
CA LEU A 11 1.07 -49.56 -60.94
C LEU A 11 1.82 -49.11 -59.66
N LEU A 12 1.05 -48.47 -58.77
CA LEU A 12 0.99 -48.59 -57.30
C LEU A 12 2.27 -48.95 -56.52
N THR A 13 2.73 -47.99 -55.70
CA THR A 13 3.00 -48.18 -54.26
C THR A 13 2.97 -46.82 -53.58
N SER A 14 1.97 -46.58 -52.73
CA SER A 14 1.93 -45.43 -51.83
C SER A 14 2.75 -45.74 -50.57
N PRO A 15 3.82 -45.01 -50.25
CA PRO A 15 4.34 -44.99 -48.90
C PRO A 15 3.41 -44.12 -48.05
N ALA A 16 2.82 -44.71 -47.01
CA ALA A 16 2.19 -43.96 -45.93
C ALA A 16 3.27 -43.11 -45.26
N LEU A 17 3.27 -41.81 -45.56
CA LEU A 17 4.05 -40.82 -44.83
C LEU A 17 3.44 -40.71 -43.43
N ALA A 18 4.14 -41.25 -42.43
CA ALA A 18 3.92 -40.92 -41.04
C ALA A 18 4.08 -39.40 -40.89
N GLN A 19 2.98 -38.70 -40.63
CA GLN A 19 3.02 -37.29 -40.26
C GLN A 19 3.60 -37.21 -38.84
N PRO A 20 4.64 -36.37 -38.60
CA PRO A 20 5.08 -36.10 -37.25
C PRO A 20 3.96 -35.36 -36.51
N ALA A 21 3.42 -35.98 -35.46
CA ALA A 21 2.37 -35.46 -34.61
C ALA A 21 2.86 -34.35 -33.65
N ASP A 22 3.72 -33.44 -34.11
CA ASP A 22 4.41 -32.47 -33.25
C ASP A 22 4.37 -31.03 -33.81
N THR A 23 3.24 -30.64 -34.41
CA THR A 23 3.02 -29.28 -34.95
C THR A 23 1.95 -28.47 -34.19
N LEU A 24 1.49 -28.94 -33.04
CA LEU A 24 0.56 -28.23 -32.15
C LEU A 24 1.08 -28.07 -30.71
N ARG A 25 2.39 -28.10 -30.50
CA ARG A 25 2.97 -27.59 -29.25
C ARG A 25 3.05 -26.07 -29.35
N GLY A 26 2.11 -25.39 -28.70
CA GLY A 26 2.22 -23.96 -28.43
C GLY A 26 3.53 -23.63 -27.70
N PRO A 27 3.94 -22.35 -27.64
CA PRO A 27 5.13 -21.95 -26.91
C PRO A 27 5.05 -22.51 -25.48
N SER A 28 6.03 -23.34 -25.11
CA SER A 28 6.16 -23.88 -23.76
C SER A 28 6.57 -22.73 -22.85
N VAL A 29 5.58 -22.04 -22.27
CA VAL A 29 5.83 -21.14 -21.15
C VAL A 29 6.37 -22.04 -20.03
N PRO A 30 7.62 -21.86 -19.57
CA PRO A 30 8.09 -22.60 -18.41
C PRO A 30 7.09 -22.36 -17.29
N ARG A 31 6.54 -23.43 -16.72
CA ARG A 31 5.80 -23.35 -15.46
C ARG A 31 6.81 -23.03 -14.37
N GLU A 32 7.25 -21.78 -14.30
CA GLU A 32 7.67 -21.20 -13.03
C GLU A 32 6.40 -21.10 -12.18
N THR A 33 5.95 -22.23 -11.62
CA THR A 33 5.29 -22.18 -10.31
C THR A 33 6.39 -21.96 -9.27
N LEU A 34 7.15 -20.87 -9.44
CA LEU A 34 7.85 -20.25 -8.34
C LEU A 34 6.76 -19.50 -7.62
N GLU A 35 6.49 -19.89 -6.38
CA GLU A 35 5.63 -19.16 -5.46
C GLU A 35 6.06 -17.69 -5.51
N SER A 36 5.27 -16.84 -6.14
CA SER A 36 5.55 -15.42 -6.31
C SER A 36 4.32 -14.67 -5.83
N ILE A 37 4.53 -13.63 -5.04
CA ILE A 37 3.46 -12.85 -4.38
C ILE A 37 2.95 -11.68 -5.22
N GLY A 38 3.60 -11.42 -6.37
CA GLY A 38 3.12 -10.48 -7.39
C GLY A 38 2.47 -11.22 -8.57
N SER A 39 1.60 -10.51 -9.30
CA SER A 39 0.98 -11.05 -10.52
C SER A 39 1.43 -10.29 -11.76
N THR A 40 1.09 -10.80 -12.94
CA THR A 40 1.35 -10.13 -14.21
C THR A 40 0.04 -9.99 -14.95
N ASP A 41 -0.24 -8.78 -15.47
CA ASP A 41 -1.44 -8.53 -16.25
C ASP A 41 -1.35 -9.18 -17.65
N MET A 42 -2.44 -9.13 -18.42
CA MET A 42 -2.47 -9.67 -19.79
C MET A 42 -1.53 -8.95 -20.76
N SER A 43 -1.03 -7.76 -20.39
CA SER A 43 -0.10 -6.95 -21.17
C SER A 43 1.36 -7.23 -20.78
N GLY A 44 1.62 -8.08 -19.79
CA GLY A 44 2.96 -8.37 -19.29
C GLY A 44 3.45 -7.41 -18.20
N ASN A 45 2.61 -6.52 -17.68
CA ASN A 45 2.98 -5.60 -16.62
C ASN A 45 2.89 -6.27 -15.25
N PHE A 46 3.90 -6.02 -14.40
CA PHE A 46 3.90 -6.49 -13.03
C PHE A 46 2.85 -5.74 -12.19
N ILE A 47 2.00 -6.49 -11.50
CA ILE A 47 1.04 -5.99 -10.53
C ILE A 47 1.59 -6.31 -9.13
N PRO A 48 1.94 -5.29 -8.33
CA PRO A 48 2.41 -5.48 -6.97
C PRO A 48 1.32 -6.07 -6.08
N VAL A 49 1.73 -6.71 -4.99
CA VAL A 49 0.77 -7.21 -3.99
C VAL A 49 0.12 -6.05 -3.25
N GLU A 50 -1.12 -6.23 -2.81
CA GLU A 50 -1.77 -5.27 -1.92
C GLU A 50 -1.16 -5.37 -0.52
N GLY A 51 -0.70 -4.24 0.01
CA GLY A 51 -0.06 -4.16 1.32
C GLY A 51 1.43 -4.51 1.30
N ARG A 52 1.91 -5.06 2.42
CA ARG A 52 3.34 -5.31 2.65
C ARG A 52 3.79 -6.64 2.03
N PRO A 53 4.83 -6.66 1.17
CA PRO A 53 5.29 -7.89 0.53
C PRO A 53 5.80 -8.93 1.52
N GLU A 54 6.40 -8.53 2.62
CA GLU A 54 6.87 -9.43 3.67
C GLU A 54 5.73 -10.20 4.35
N LEU A 55 4.58 -9.55 4.60
CA LEU A 55 3.41 -10.27 5.09
C LEU A 55 2.88 -11.23 4.02
N ALA A 56 2.77 -10.79 2.77
CA ALA A 56 2.28 -11.64 1.70
C ALA A 56 3.17 -12.89 1.46
N ALA A 57 4.49 -12.72 1.46
CA ALA A 57 5.44 -13.83 1.35
C ALA A 57 5.30 -14.79 2.52
N PHE A 58 5.17 -14.28 3.74
CA PHE A 58 4.97 -15.10 4.93
C PHE A 58 3.71 -15.97 4.82
N MET A 59 2.59 -15.38 4.39
CA MET A 59 1.31 -16.08 4.22
C MET A 59 1.35 -17.20 3.18
N VAL A 60 2.29 -17.16 2.23
CA VAL A 60 2.49 -18.21 1.21
C VAL A 60 3.39 -19.33 1.73
N VAL A 61 4.37 -19.01 2.58
CA VAL A 61 5.37 -19.97 3.06
C VAL A 61 4.88 -20.72 4.30
N CYS A 62 4.36 -19.99 5.29
CA CYS A 62 3.95 -20.53 6.58
C CYS A 62 2.69 -21.40 6.46
N ARG A 63 2.70 -22.55 7.14
CA ARG A 63 1.58 -23.49 7.16
C ARG A 63 0.85 -23.54 8.50
N ASP A 64 1.46 -23.02 9.56
CA ASP A 64 0.89 -23.06 10.91
C ASP A 64 -0.19 -21.98 11.06
N PRO A 65 -1.45 -22.35 11.37
CA PRO A 65 -2.52 -21.38 11.56
C PRO A 65 -2.29 -20.39 12.72
N GLU A 66 -1.55 -20.77 13.76
CA GLU A 66 -1.25 -19.88 14.89
C GLU A 66 -0.28 -18.78 14.46
N ASP A 67 0.79 -19.14 13.77
CA ASP A 67 1.76 -18.19 13.23
C ASP A 67 1.13 -17.27 12.16
N LEU A 68 0.24 -17.81 11.31
CA LEU A 68 -0.52 -17.00 10.36
C LEU A 68 -1.46 -16.00 11.06
N ALA A 69 -1.98 -16.32 12.25
CA ALA A 69 -2.75 -15.37 13.05
C ALA A 69 -1.84 -14.31 13.67
N ALA A 70 -0.70 -14.71 14.22
CA ALA A 70 0.30 -13.81 14.80
C ALA A 70 0.84 -12.80 13.76
N ALA A 71 1.12 -13.24 12.52
CA ALA A 71 1.58 -12.37 11.45
C ALA A 71 0.53 -11.31 11.05
N ARG A 72 -0.77 -11.66 11.05
CA ARG A 72 -1.85 -10.68 10.81
C ARG A 72 -1.94 -9.65 11.94
N GLU A 73 -1.75 -10.10 13.18
CA GLU A 73 -1.71 -9.20 14.33
C GLU A 73 -0.51 -8.26 14.24
N LEU A 74 0.67 -8.77 13.85
CA LEU A 74 1.87 -7.96 13.63
C LEU A 74 1.64 -6.86 12.57
N GLY A 75 1.00 -7.20 11.45
CA GLY A 75 0.60 -6.20 10.45
C GLY A 75 -0.36 -5.15 11.01
N SER A 76 -1.32 -5.56 11.85
CA SER A 76 -2.27 -4.66 12.50
C SER A 76 -1.59 -3.76 13.54
N GLN A 77 -0.67 -4.31 14.33
CA GLN A 77 0.13 -3.59 15.32
C GLN A 77 0.98 -2.52 14.66
N ARG A 78 1.63 -2.82 13.53
CA ARG A 78 2.38 -1.82 12.76
C ARG A 78 1.53 -0.63 12.36
N VAL A 79 0.30 -0.86 11.90
CA VAL A 79 -0.63 0.22 11.54
C VAL A 79 -0.98 1.06 12.77
N PHE A 80 -1.15 0.42 13.92
CA PHE A 80 -1.37 1.11 15.19
C PHE A 80 -0.16 1.95 15.63
N ASP A 81 1.06 1.40 15.54
CA ASP A 81 2.29 2.11 15.87
C ASP A 81 2.47 3.33 14.96
N LEU A 82 2.22 3.18 13.66
CA LEU A 82 2.22 4.31 12.73
C LEU A 82 1.14 5.32 13.06
N ALA A 83 -0.04 4.91 13.53
CA ALA A 83 -1.06 5.84 13.98
C ALA A 83 -0.62 6.65 15.22
N GLU A 84 0.10 6.03 16.16
CA GLU A 84 0.69 6.76 17.30
C GLU A 84 1.73 7.77 16.82
N VAL A 85 2.56 7.40 15.85
CA VAL A 85 3.52 8.32 15.21
C VAL A 85 2.80 9.50 14.55
N LEU A 86 1.70 9.25 13.85
CA LEU A 86 0.89 10.33 13.26
C LEU A 86 0.29 11.26 14.31
N VAL A 87 0.00 10.76 15.51
CA VAL A 87 -0.47 11.58 16.64
C VAL A 87 0.67 12.41 17.22
N ASP A 88 1.84 11.82 17.42
CA ASP A 88 3.04 12.51 17.89
C ASP A 88 3.47 13.60 16.90
N GLU A 89 3.29 13.34 15.60
CA GLU A 89 3.69 14.19 14.49
C GLU A 89 2.50 14.89 13.81
N ILE A 90 1.40 15.09 14.53
CA ILE A 90 0.15 15.63 13.96
C ILE A 90 0.32 17.02 13.31
N ASP A 91 1.27 17.82 13.77
CA ASP A 91 1.63 19.10 13.15
C ASP A 91 2.28 18.91 11.77
N ALA A 92 3.13 17.88 11.62
CA ALA A 92 3.70 17.49 10.34
C ALA A 92 2.62 16.91 9.42
N VAL A 93 1.71 16.08 9.95
CA VAL A 93 0.55 15.54 9.21
C VAL A 93 -0.31 16.69 8.67
N LYS A 94 -0.60 17.69 9.51
CA LYS A 94 -1.32 18.90 9.10
C LYS A 94 -0.59 19.59 7.93
N ALA A 95 0.70 19.86 8.08
CA ALA A 95 1.49 20.50 7.02
C ALA A 95 1.48 19.71 5.70
N ILE A 96 1.53 18.37 5.77
CA ILE A 96 1.40 17.47 4.60
C ILE A 96 0.02 17.64 3.97
N THR A 97 -1.05 17.58 4.76
CA THR A 97 -2.42 17.71 4.23
C THR A 97 -2.70 19.10 3.63
N ASP A 98 -2.18 20.16 4.25
CA ASP A 98 -2.29 21.53 3.75
C ASP A 98 -1.55 21.69 2.41
N ALA A 99 -0.35 21.11 2.29
CA ALA A 99 0.42 21.12 1.05
C ALA A 99 -0.30 20.38 -0.08
N ILE A 100 -0.92 19.23 0.21
CA ILE A 100 -1.74 18.49 -0.76
C ILE A 100 -2.95 19.31 -1.21
N ALA A 101 -3.69 19.91 -0.26
CA ALA A 101 -4.87 20.72 -0.56
C ALA A 101 -4.55 21.95 -1.43
N GLN A 102 -3.34 22.50 -1.29
CA GLN A 102 -2.84 23.63 -2.10
C GLN A 102 -2.26 23.20 -3.46
N GLY A 103 -2.26 21.90 -3.78
CA GLY A 103 -1.67 21.37 -5.01
C GLY A 103 -0.14 21.29 -5.01
N ASN A 104 0.51 21.49 -3.86
CA ASN A 104 1.97 21.45 -3.73
C ASN A 104 2.46 20.04 -3.34
N GLY A 105 2.27 19.09 -4.27
CA GLY A 105 2.62 17.68 -4.05
C GLY A 105 4.11 17.44 -3.77
N ALA A 106 5.02 18.21 -4.39
CA ALA A 106 6.46 18.07 -4.17
C ALA A 106 6.86 18.42 -2.73
N TYR A 107 6.26 19.47 -2.16
CA TYR A 107 6.49 19.82 -0.77
C TYR A 107 5.90 18.78 0.20
N ALA A 108 4.69 18.29 -0.07
CA ALA A 108 4.09 17.20 0.70
C ALA A 108 4.97 15.94 0.71
N GLN A 109 5.55 15.57 -0.44
CA GLN A 109 6.49 14.46 -0.57
C GLN A 109 7.77 14.68 0.24
N THR A 110 8.28 15.92 0.27
CA THR A 110 9.44 16.28 1.09
C THR A 110 9.14 16.13 2.58
N LEU A 111 7.98 16.59 3.03
CA LEU A 111 7.54 16.46 4.42
C LEU A 111 7.34 14.99 4.82
N LEU A 112 6.76 14.17 3.94
CA LEU A 112 6.62 12.72 4.16
C LEU A 112 7.97 12.02 4.28
N ALA A 113 8.94 12.38 3.44
CA ALA A 113 10.30 11.85 3.54
C ALA A 113 10.99 12.25 4.85
N GLN A 114 10.80 13.50 5.31
CA GLN A 114 11.30 13.96 6.61
C GLN A 114 10.62 13.25 7.78
N LEU A 115 9.31 13.01 7.70
CA LEU A 115 8.58 12.23 8.69
C LEU A 115 9.15 10.81 8.77
N ARG A 116 9.37 10.16 7.61
CA ARG A 116 9.99 8.84 7.54
C ARG A 116 11.35 8.82 8.22
N LEU A 117 12.27 9.72 7.84
CA LEU A 117 13.64 9.73 8.38
C LEU A 117 13.70 9.93 9.91
N ARG A 118 12.70 10.59 10.51
CA ARG A 118 12.61 10.75 11.96
C ARG A 118 12.12 9.49 12.67
N HIS A 119 11.22 8.73 12.05
CA HIS A 119 10.61 7.53 12.62
C HIS A 119 11.37 6.23 12.29
N ASP A 120 11.84 6.11 11.06
CA ASP A 120 12.55 4.96 10.49
C ASP A 120 13.86 5.48 9.84
N PRO A 121 14.89 5.81 10.64
CA PRO A 121 16.14 6.38 10.16
C PRO A 121 16.92 5.40 9.29
N ASP A 122 16.79 4.09 9.55
CA ASP A 122 17.45 3.04 8.79
C ASP A 122 16.73 2.78 7.46
N THR A 123 15.52 3.31 7.28
CA THR A 123 14.71 3.19 6.07
C THR A 123 14.57 1.75 5.60
N LEU A 124 14.28 0.85 6.55
CA LEU A 124 14.28 -0.58 6.29
C LEU A 124 13.33 -0.91 5.12
N ARG A 125 13.80 -1.79 4.23
CA ARG A 125 13.01 -2.32 3.11
C ARG A 125 11.82 -3.13 3.63
N ASP A 126 12.14 -4.07 4.52
CA ASP A 126 11.22 -5.05 5.08
C ASP A 126 11.25 -4.96 6.63
N PRO A 127 10.57 -3.99 7.26
CA PRO A 127 10.59 -3.74 8.69
C PRO A 127 9.96 -4.86 9.53
N LEU A 128 9.07 -5.69 8.96
CA LEU A 128 8.50 -6.85 9.68
C LEU A 128 9.32 -8.14 9.49
N ARG A 129 10.42 -8.08 8.73
CA ARG A 129 11.16 -9.27 8.32
C ARG A 129 11.68 -10.09 9.51
N GLU A 130 12.32 -9.42 10.47
CA GLU A 130 12.94 -10.09 11.62
C GLU A 130 11.91 -10.85 12.46
N ASP A 131 10.78 -10.20 12.77
CA ASP A 131 9.69 -10.78 13.53
C ASP A 131 9.04 -11.97 12.80
N LEU A 132 8.87 -11.86 11.47
CA LEU A 132 8.31 -12.93 10.65
C LEU A 132 9.26 -14.12 10.51
N GLU A 133 10.55 -13.88 10.29
CA GLU A 133 11.55 -14.95 10.22
C GLU A 133 11.67 -15.73 11.53
N ALA A 134 11.49 -15.06 12.68
CA ALA A 134 11.50 -15.72 13.98
C ALA A 134 10.43 -16.82 14.11
N MET A 135 9.32 -16.72 13.37
CA MET A 135 8.23 -17.70 13.34
C MET A 135 8.48 -18.85 12.35
N LEU A 136 9.47 -18.72 11.45
CA LEU A 136 9.74 -19.71 10.40
C LEU A 136 10.88 -20.66 10.79
N ASN A 137 10.80 -21.91 10.33
CA ASN A 137 11.94 -22.83 10.36
C ASN A 137 12.96 -22.54 9.25
N ASP A 138 14.15 -23.15 9.29
CA ASP A 138 15.24 -22.85 8.33
C ASP A 138 14.86 -23.04 6.86
N GLU A 139 14.09 -24.08 6.51
CA GLU A 139 13.66 -24.33 5.13
C GLU A 139 12.65 -23.27 4.67
N GLU A 140 11.73 -22.90 5.55
CA GLU A 140 10.76 -21.84 5.32
C GLU A 140 11.43 -20.46 5.18
N ARG A 141 12.42 -20.14 6.01
CA ARG A 141 13.20 -18.89 5.91
C ARG A 141 13.86 -18.75 4.54
N VAL A 142 14.53 -19.80 4.05
CA VAL A 142 15.15 -19.79 2.71
C VAL A 142 14.10 -19.57 1.62
N ARG A 143 12.92 -20.17 1.74
CA ARG A 143 11.82 -19.96 0.79
C ARG A 143 11.29 -18.54 0.88
N PHE A 144 11.06 -18.02 2.08
CA PHE A 144 10.58 -16.67 2.33
C PHE A 144 11.50 -15.61 1.72
N ASP A 145 12.80 -15.70 1.98
CA ASP A 145 13.82 -14.80 1.43
C ASP A 145 13.82 -14.82 -0.10
N ARG A 146 13.78 -16.02 -0.68
CA ARG A 146 13.75 -16.18 -2.14
C ARG A 146 12.52 -15.51 -2.76
N ILE A 147 11.34 -15.68 -2.15
CA ILE A 147 10.09 -15.09 -2.65
C ILE A 147 10.14 -13.56 -2.56
N LEU A 148 10.65 -13.02 -1.46
CA LEU A 148 10.81 -11.59 -1.28
C LEU A 148 11.80 -10.97 -2.26
N ASP A 149 12.96 -11.58 -2.43
CA ASP A 149 13.98 -11.05 -3.34
C ASP A 149 13.54 -11.16 -4.81
N ASP A 150 12.82 -12.23 -5.20
CA ASP A 150 12.19 -12.34 -6.52
C ASP A 150 11.11 -11.25 -6.73
N TYR A 151 10.25 -11.02 -5.75
CA TYR A 151 9.26 -9.95 -5.80
C TYR A 151 9.91 -8.58 -6.02
N TRP A 152 10.90 -8.23 -5.21
CA TRP A 152 11.59 -6.94 -5.31
C TRP A 152 12.34 -6.78 -6.64
N ALA A 153 13.02 -7.83 -7.11
CA ALA A 153 13.67 -7.83 -8.41
C ALA A 153 12.66 -7.55 -9.55
N ARG A 154 11.52 -8.25 -9.56
CA ARG A 154 10.46 -8.06 -10.56
C ARG A 154 9.86 -6.66 -10.48
N TRP A 155 9.58 -6.17 -9.28
CA TRP A 155 8.95 -4.87 -9.09
C TRP A 155 9.87 -3.71 -9.49
N VAL A 156 11.16 -3.80 -9.16
CA VAL A 156 12.18 -2.84 -9.58
C VAL A 156 12.36 -2.86 -11.10
N SER A 157 12.47 -4.04 -11.71
CA SER A 157 12.57 -4.17 -13.17
C SER A 157 11.36 -3.58 -13.89
N ALA A 158 10.14 -3.82 -13.40
CA ALA A 158 8.92 -3.26 -13.98
C ALA A 158 8.80 -1.73 -13.86
N ASN A 159 9.54 -1.12 -12.93
CA ASN A 159 9.53 0.31 -12.65
C ASN A 159 10.78 1.05 -13.17
N MET A 160 11.61 0.35 -13.95
CA MET A 160 12.87 0.86 -14.46
C MET A 160 12.68 1.58 -15.80
N PRO A 161 13.14 2.83 -15.94
CA PRO A 161 13.19 3.51 -17.23
C PRO A 161 14.01 2.70 -18.26
N GLU A 162 13.56 2.63 -19.51
CA GLU A 162 14.22 1.84 -20.57
C GLU A 162 15.67 2.28 -20.81
N ASP A 163 15.96 3.57 -20.67
CA ASP A 163 17.30 4.13 -20.83
C ASP A 163 18.27 3.76 -19.70
N GLU A 164 17.77 3.21 -18.60
CA GLU A 164 18.55 2.73 -17.45
C GLU A 164 18.74 1.21 -17.45
N GLN A 165 18.15 0.51 -18.42
CA GLN A 165 18.27 -0.93 -18.61
C GLN A 165 19.49 -1.29 -19.47
N ASN A 166 20.09 -2.44 -19.19
CA ASN A 166 21.07 -3.08 -20.05
C ASN A 166 20.37 -3.89 -21.16
N MET A 167 21.13 -4.53 -22.05
CA MET A 167 20.56 -5.35 -23.14
C MET A 167 19.71 -6.55 -22.67
N GLN A 168 19.74 -6.87 -21.38
CA GLN A 168 19.01 -7.98 -20.75
C GLN A 168 17.81 -7.48 -19.92
N GLY A 169 17.47 -6.18 -19.97
CA GLY A 169 16.37 -5.62 -19.17
C GLY A 169 16.69 -5.44 -17.68
N GLN A 170 17.96 -5.55 -17.31
CA GLN A 170 18.43 -5.42 -15.93
C GLN A 170 19.05 -4.03 -15.67
N PRO A 171 19.13 -3.57 -14.40
CA PRO A 171 19.79 -2.31 -14.08
C PRO A 171 21.23 -2.26 -14.59
N ARG A 172 21.60 -1.14 -15.23
CA ARG A 172 23.00 -0.90 -15.64
C ARG A 172 23.98 -0.81 -14.48
N SER A 173 23.51 -0.47 -13.28
CA SER A 173 24.34 -0.37 -12.09
C SER A 173 23.55 -0.70 -10.83
N ARG A 174 24.26 -1.12 -9.77
CA ARG A 174 23.70 -1.33 -8.44
C ARG A 174 23.08 -0.05 -7.85
N ALA A 175 23.67 1.12 -8.14
CA ALA A 175 23.16 2.39 -7.67
C ALA A 175 21.78 2.73 -8.26
N ILE A 176 21.55 2.38 -9.54
CA ILE A 176 20.23 2.53 -10.18
C ILE A 176 19.19 1.64 -9.49
N TYR A 177 19.53 0.37 -9.26
CA TYR A 177 18.65 -0.57 -8.56
C TYR A 177 18.25 -0.04 -7.18
N GLN A 178 19.23 0.34 -6.36
CA GLN A 178 18.99 0.86 -5.00
C GLN A 178 18.14 2.14 -5.01
N ARG A 179 18.34 3.03 -5.97
CA ARG A 179 17.51 4.25 -6.08
C ARG A 179 16.06 3.92 -6.39
N ILE A 180 15.80 2.98 -7.30
CA ILE A 180 14.44 2.55 -7.64
C ILE A 180 13.81 1.81 -6.45
N GLU A 181 14.53 0.87 -5.84
CA GLU A 181 14.11 0.16 -4.63
C GLU A 181 13.72 1.14 -3.51
N ASN A 182 14.58 2.13 -3.21
CA ASN A 182 14.30 3.15 -2.20
C ASN A 182 13.04 3.98 -2.55
N ARG A 183 12.83 4.31 -3.83
CA ARG A 183 11.61 5.00 -4.27
C ARG A 183 10.37 4.13 -4.03
N LEU A 184 10.42 2.85 -4.38
CA LEU A 184 9.31 1.91 -4.19
C LEU A 184 9.04 1.65 -2.69
N ASN A 185 10.10 1.48 -1.89
CA ASN A 185 9.98 1.36 -0.44
C ASN A 185 9.35 2.62 0.19
N ASN A 186 9.71 3.81 -0.29
CA ASN A 186 9.05 5.04 0.12
C ASN A 186 7.56 5.07 -0.26
N GLN A 187 7.17 4.49 -1.40
CA GLN A 187 5.77 4.37 -1.78
C GLN A 187 4.99 3.43 -0.86
N LEU A 188 5.58 2.28 -0.47
CA LEU A 188 4.97 1.40 0.53
C LEU A 188 4.78 2.12 1.88
N TYR A 189 5.79 2.86 2.33
CA TYR A 189 5.66 3.64 3.56
C TYR A 189 4.54 4.69 3.47
N GLN A 190 4.37 5.34 2.31
CA GLN A 190 3.27 6.29 2.11
C GLN A 190 1.90 5.60 2.18
N GLN A 191 1.78 4.40 1.62
CA GLN A 191 0.56 3.60 1.71
C GLN A 191 0.27 3.20 3.16
N ASP A 192 1.30 2.77 3.91
CA ASP A 192 1.15 2.43 5.34
C ASP A 192 0.65 3.65 6.15
N ILE A 193 1.24 4.82 5.90
CA ILE A 193 0.84 6.09 6.55
C ILE A 193 -0.59 6.48 6.17
N GLN A 194 -0.96 6.34 4.90
CA GLN A 194 -2.33 6.60 4.46
C GLN A 194 -3.31 5.66 5.16
N TYR A 195 -3.00 4.36 5.21
CA TYR A 195 -3.84 3.38 5.88
C TYR A 195 -3.97 3.67 7.38
N ALA A 196 -2.85 3.95 8.06
CA ALA A 196 -2.84 4.36 9.46
C ALA A 196 -3.69 5.62 9.69
N TYR A 197 -3.58 6.63 8.84
CA TYR A 197 -4.39 7.85 8.89
C TYR A 197 -5.88 7.56 8.72
N GLU A 198 -6.24 6.73 7.74
CA GLU A 198 -7.62 6.35 7.44
C GLU A 198 -8.28 5.61 8.60
N HIS A 199 -7.53 4.77 9.31
CA HIS A 199 -8.03 4.00 10.45
C HIS A 199 -8.04 4.76 11.78
N SER A 200 -7.24 5.83 11.91
CA SER A 200 -7.10 6.58 13.18
C SER A 200 -7.68 7.98 13.13
N LEU A 201 -7.08 8.87 12.34
CA LEU A 201 -7.34 10.31 12.36
C LEU A 201 -8.50 10.74 11.46
N ARG A 202 -8.86 9.93 10.45
CA ARG A 202 -9.95 10.24 9.52
C ARG A 202 -11.26 10.54 10.23
N ARG A 203 -11.62 9.77 11.26
CA ARG A 203 -12.85 10.00 12.04
C ARG A 203 -12.88 11.40 12.66
N TYR A 204 -11.75 11.86 13.20
CA TYR A 204 -11.64 13.20 13.80
C TYR A 204 -11.73 14.29 12.74
N ARG A 205 -11.05 14.10 11.60
CA ARG A 205 -11.18 15.02 10.45
C ARG A 205 -12.62 15.14 9.99
N ASP A 206 -13.29 14.01 9.76
CA ASP A 206 -14.65 13.97 9.23
C ASP A 206 -15.65 14.58 10.24
N ALA A 207 -15.49 14.30 11.53
CA ALA A 207 -16.29 14.92 12.59
C ALA A 207 -16.07 16.45 12.67
N MET A 208 -14.82 16.91 12.59
CA MET A 208 -14.51 18.35 12.54
C MET A 208 -15.11 19.02 11.31
N GLN A 209 -15.01 18.39 10.15
CA GLN A 209 -15.56 18.93 8.91
C GLN A 209 -17.09 19.03 9.01
N ALA A 210 -17.77 17.99 9.50
CA ALA A 210 -19.21 18.01 9.73
C ALA A 210 -19.63 19.13 10.71
N MET A 211 -18.85 19.34 11.78
CA MET A 211 -19.06 20.49 12.68
C MET A 211 -18.87 21.82 11.96
N PHE A 212 -17.81 21.99 11.16
CA PHE A 212 -17.56 23.24 10.44
C PHE A 212 -18.64 23.57 9.41
N ASP A 213 -19.17 22.56 8.72
CA ASP A 213 -20.25 22.74 7.74
C ASP A 213 -21.57 23.08 8.42
N ALA A 214 -21.84 22.54 9.62
CA ALA A 214 -23.06 22.83 10.36
C ALA A 214 -23.03 24.18 11.10
N LEU A 215 -21.87 24.58 11.61
CA LEU A 215 -21.72 25.75 12.48
C LEU A 215 -21.35 27.03 11.70
N GLU A 216 -20.65 26.88 10.58
CA GLU A 216 -20.05 27.99 9.84
C GLU A 216 -19.21 28.92 10.76
N PRO A 217 -18.21 28.37 11.48
CA PRO A 217 -17.40 29.14 12.42
C PRO A 217 -16.60 30.23 11.70
N THR A 218 -16.28 31.32 12.40
CA THR A 218 -15.34 32.31 11.86
C THR A 218 -13.95 31.68 11.62
N PRO A 219 -13.07 32.28 10.80
CA PRO A 219 -11.72 31.77 10.60
C PRO A 219 -10.92 31.57 11.89
N GLU A 220 -11.10 32.47 12.87
CA GLU A 220 -10.47 32.43 14.18
C GLU A 220 -11.01 31.27 15.02
N GLN A 221 -12.34 31.12 15.09
CA GLN A 221 -12.98 29.99 15.76
C GLN A 221 -12.59 28.65 15.13
N ARG A 222 -12.55 28.57 13.79
CA ARG A 222 -12.13 27.37 13.07
C ARG A 222 -10.71 26.96 13.43
N THR A 223 -9.80 27.93 13.51
CA THR A 223 -8.41 27.69 13.90
C THR A 223 -8.31 27.22 15.34
N TRP A 224 -8.98 27.91 16.27
CA TRP A 224 -9.01 27.54 17.67
C TRP A 224 -9.58 26.15 17.92
N ILE A 225 -10.72 25.81 17.30
CA ILE A 225 -11.35 24.49 17.44
C ILE A 225 -10.42 23.41 16.94
N ARG A 226 -9.78 23.61 15.77
CA ARG A 226 -8.81 22.67 15.22
C ARG A 226 -7.64 22.43 16.18
N ASP A 227 -7.05 23.50 16.71
CA ASP A 227 -5.90 23.40 17.60
C ASP A 227 -6.26 22.68 18.91
N ARG A 228 -7.49 22.90 19.43
CA ARG A 228 -7.99 22.19 20.61
C ARG A 228 -8.26 20.72 20.36
N VAL A 229 -8.84 20.37 19.22
CA VAL A 229 -9.02 18.96 18.83
C VAL A 229 -7.67 18.27 18.65
N ILE A 230 -6.69 18.94 18.02
CA ILE A 230 -5.32 18.43 17.90
C ILE A 230 -4.71 18.17 19.28
N GLN A 231 -4.80 19.13 20.20
CA GLN A 231 -4.28 18.97 21.56
C GLN A 231 -4.98 17.82 22.29
N HIS A 232 -6.30 17.71 22.17
CA HIS A 232 -7.06 16.61 22.76
C HIS A 232 -6.64 15.24 22.20
N ILE A 233 -6.36 15.14 20.90
CA ILE A 233 -5.84 13.91 20.29
C ILE A 233 -4.47 13.56 20.87
N LYS A 234 -3.57 14.55 21.02
CA LYS A 234 -2.25 14.36 21.64
C LYS A 234 -2.36 13.87 23.09
N ASP A 235 -3.22 14.51 23.88
CA ASP A 235 -3.38 14.21 25.30
C ASP A 235 -4.03 12.85 25.56
N THR A 236 -4.96 12.44 24.70
CA THR A 236 -5.74 11.20 24.87
C THR A 236 -5.18 10.01 24.09
N ARG A 237 -4.21 10.22 23.19
CA ARG A 237 -3.62 9.17 22.34
C ARG A 237 -4.68 8.34 21.61
N LEU A 238 -5.70 9.02 21.06
CA LEU A 238 -6.87 8.41 20.39
C LEU A 238 -7.77 7.53 21.29
N ARG A 239 -7.52 7.50 22.60
CA ARG A 239 -8.26 6.71 23.60
C ARG A 239 -9.10 7.59 24.51
N ALA A 240 -9.65 8.69 23.98
CA ALA A 240 -10.47 9.63 24.74
C ALA A 240 -11.73 8.95 25.32
N THR A 241 -11.94 9.10 26.63
CA THR A 241 -13.17 8.66 27.31
C THR A 241 -14.37 9.52 26.92
N LEU A 242 -15.59 9.11 27.32
CA LEU A 242 -16.79 9.91 27.04
C LEU A 242 -16.71 11.27 27.74
N GLU A 243 -16.28 11.30 29.00
CA GLU A 243 -16.16 12.50 29.82
C GLU A 243 -15.15 13.49 29.22
N GLN A 244 -14.01 12.98 28.71
CA GLN A 244 -13.01 13.82 28.05
C GLN A 244 -13.54 14.43 26.74
N ARG A 245 -14.36 13.68 25.99
CA ARG A 245 -14.99 14.18 24.76
C ARG A 245 -16.05 15.23 25.08
N GLU A 246 -16.84 15.02 26.13
CA GLU A 246 -17.84 15.99 26.59
C GLU A 246 -17.18 17.29 27.05
N ALA A 247 -16.07 17.21 27.79
CA ALA A 247 -15.29 18.37 28.20
C ALA A 247 -14.78 19.16 26.99
N LEU A 248 -14.21 18.50 25.98
CA LEU A 248 -13.80 19.15 24.73
C LEU A 248 -14.98 19.84 24.02
N MET A 249 -16.14 19.18 23.94
CA MET A 249 -17.32 19.76 23.30
C MET A 249 -17.86 20.98 24.05
N LEU A 250 -17.78 20.98 25.39
CA LEU A 250 -18.14 22.13 26.20
C LEU A 250 -17.18 23.31 25.95
N GLU A 251 -15.87 23.06 25.90
CA GLU A 251 -14.88 24.08 25.56
C GLU A 251 -15.15 24.69 24.17
N VAL A 252 -15.50 23.85 23.19
CA VAL A 252 -15.91 24.30 21.85
C VAL A 252 -17.17 25.17 21.93
N TYR A 253 -18.20 24.73 22.67
CA TYR A 253 -19.44 25.48 22.85
C TYR A 253 -19.20 26.88 23.46
N GLU A 254 -18.31 26.96 24.45
CA GLU A 254 -17.98 28.22 25.12
C GLU A 254 -17.27 29.22 24.19
N MET A 255 -16.43 28.74 23.28
CA MET A 255 -15.72 29.57 22.29
C MET A 255 -16.64 30.13 21.18
N LEU A 256 -17.78 29.49 20.93
CA LEU A 256 -18.74 29.94 19.91
C LEU A 256 -19.55 31.15 20.40
N ASP A 257 -19.93 32.00 19.45
CA ASP A 257 -20.95 33.03 19.68
C ASP A 257 -22.36 32.44 19.73
N GLU A 258 -23.33 33.25 20.17
CA GLU A 258 -24.70 32.82 20.45
C GLU A 258 -25.37 32.16 19.23
N ASP A 259 -25.25 32.77 18.05
CA ASP A 259 -25.84 32.22 16.82
C ASP A 259 -25.28 30.82 16.50
N ARG A 260 -23.97 30.64 16.67
CA ARG A 260 -23.29 29.36 16.41
C ARG A 260 -23.55 28.33 17.50
N ARG A 261 -23.75 28.74 18.75
CA ARG A 261 -24.19 27.84 19.84
C ARG A 261 -25.56 27.23 19.56
N VAL A 262 -26.49 28.03 19.05
CA VAL A 262 -27.82 27.54 18.62
C VAL A 262 -27.69 26.53 17.47
N LYS A 263 -26.80 26.80 16.49
CA LYS A 263 -26.49 25.85 15.41
C LYS A 263 -25.90 24.54 15.96
N LEU A 264 -24.98 24.62 16.93
CA LEU A 264 -24.38 23.45 17.56
C LEU A 264 -25.40 22.59 18.28
N PHE A 265 -26.27 23.20 19.08
CA PHE A 265 -27.36 22.49 19.75
C PHE A 265 -28.30 21.79 18.75
N SER A 266 -28.65 22.49 17.67
CA SER A 266 -29.50 21.94 16.60
C SER A 266 -28.83 20.79 15.84
N TYR A 267 -27.52 20.88 15.62
CA TYR A 267 -26.72 19.81 15.02
C TYR A 267 -26.67 18.57 15.93
N MET A 268 -26.34 18.74 17.22
CA MET A 268 -26.27 17.64 18.18
C MET A 268 -27.63 16.94 18.36
N THR A 269 -28.72 17.70 18.41
CA THR A 269 -30.08 17.15 18.52
C THR A 269 -30.42 16.28 17.31
N ARG A 270 -30.11 16.75 16.09
CA ARG A 270 -30.32 15.95 14.85
C ARG A 270 -29.46 14.69 14.84
N ALA A 271 -28.19 14.80 15.23
CA ALA A 271 -27.28 13.65 15.29
C ALA A 271 -27.79 12.59 16.28
N ALA A 272 -28.22 12.99 17.49
CA ALA A 272 -28.78 12.08 18.48
C ALA A 272 -30.04 11.36 17.99
N LEU A 273 -30.94 12.09 17.30
CA LEU A 273 -32.17 11.50 16.74
C LEU A 273 -31.88 10.51 15.60
N SER A 274 -30.86 10.77 14.78
CA SER A 274 -30.46 9.86 13.69
C SER A 274 -29.84 8.55 14.18
N GLN A 275 -29.24 8.52 15.37
CA GLN A 275 -28.65 7.31 15.95
C GLN A 275 -29.67 6.42 16.69
N ALA A 276 -30.87 6.93 16.95
CA ALA A 276 -31.94 6.21 17.63
C ALA A 276 -32.86 5.43 16.68
N GLN A 277 -32.61 5.51 15.36
CA GLN A 277 -33.35 4.82 14.29
C GLN A 277 -32.51 3.69 13.71
#